data_AF-A0A4Y2LF41-F1
#
_entry.id   AF-A0A4Y2LF41-F1
#
_cell.length_a   1.000
_cell.length_b   1.000
_cell.length_c   1.000
_cell.angle_alpha   90.00
_cell.angle_beta   90.00
_cell.angle_gamma   90.00
#
_symmetry.space_group_name_H-M   'P 1'
#
loop_
_entity.id
_entity.type
_entity.pdbx_description
1 polymer ?
#
loop_
_entity_poly.entity_id
_entity_poly.type
_entity_poly.pdbx_seq_one_letter_code
_entity_poly.pdbx_strand_id
1 'polypeptide(L)'
;MNEKALQFAKLLQYNEFRGSSGWLEKFERRHGIVAKVISGESKDVEDNDSENWITETLSKILKDYKPENIFNADETALFFQCLPQKTLKFKKKKCFGGKQSKVRLTVMLGANMTGHQKLKPLVIGRSKNPRCFKGAKSLEVDYDLNKKSLMTSEICEKWVQKLNKPMVAECRKIALVFFIIVPPIQRKSTQN
;
A
#
# COMPACT_ATOMS: atom_id res chain seq x y z
N MET A 1 6.63 -22.04 -5.34
CA MET A 1 5.76 -23.24 -5.24
C MET A 1 6.53 -24.52 -5.54
N ASN A 2 7.37 -24.54 -6.58
CA ASN A 2 8.23 -25.69 -6.93
C ASN A 2 9.21 -26.10 -5.81
N GLU A 3 9.87 -25.16 -5.14
CA GLU A 3 10.78 -25.48 -4.02
C GLU A 3 10.05 -26.17 -2.86
N LYS A 4 8.85 -25.69 -2.49
CA LYS A 4 8.04 -26.34 -1.45
C LYS A 4 7.58 -27.74 -1.89
N ALA A 5 7.21 -27.93 -3.15
CA ALA A 5 6.84 -29.24 -3.68
C ALA A 5 8.02 -30.24 -3.64
N LEU A 6 9.24 -29.78 -3.95
CA LEU A 6 10.47 -30.56 -3.81
C LEU A 6 10.78 -30.92 -2.35
N GLN A 7 10.57 -29.97 -1.42
CA GLN A 7 10.72 -30.24 0.02
C GLN A 7 9.73 -31.31 0.51
N PHE A 8 8.47 -31.25 0.08
CA PHE A 8 7.47 -32.28 0.41
C PHE A 8 7.79 -33.64 -0.24
N ALA A 9 8.28 -33.66 -1.47
CA ALA A 9 8.69 -34.90 -2.12
C ALA A 9 9.82 -35.60 -1.36
N LYS A 10 10.81 -34.84 -0.87
CA LYS A 10 11.88 -35.36 0.00
C LYS A 10 11.34 -35.87 1.35
N LEU A 11 10.44 -35.12 1.98
CA LEU A 11 9.79 -35.54 3.24
C LEU A 11 8.97 -36.84 3.09
N LEU A 12 8.42 -37.07 1.90
CA LEU A 12 7.62 -38.26 1.56
C LEU A 12 8.47 -39.36 0.89
N GLN A 13 9.80 -39.23 0.85
CA GLN A 13 10.76 -40.17 0.25
C GLN A 13 10.60 -40.42 -1.27
N TYR A 14 9.94 -39.49 -1.98
CA TYR A 14 9.85 -39.51 -3.44
C TYR A 14 11.03 -38.75 -4.07
N ASN A 15 12.19 -39.42 -4.13
CA ASN A 15 13.45 -38.82 -4.56
C ASN A 15 13.54 -38.53 -6.07
N GLU A 16 12.65 -39.13 -6.88
CA GLU A 16 12.62 -38.96 -8.34
C GLU A 16 11.76 -37.77 -8.80
N PHE A 17 11.06 -37.10 -7.88
CA PHE A 17 10.17 -36.00 -8.24
C PHE A 17 10.97 -34.79 -8.73
N ARG A 18 10.81 -34.45 -10.01
CA ARG A 18 11.37 -33.23 -10.61
C ARG A 18 10.25 -32.20 -10.80
N GLY A 19 10.17 -31.24 -9.88
CA GLY A 19 9.20 -30.14 -9.92
C GLY A 19 9.49 -29.13 -11.03
N SER A 20 9.30 -29.53 -12.29
CA SER A 20 9.48 -28.66 -13.46
C SER A 20 8.39 -27.59 -13.53
N SER A 21 8.68 -26.48 -14.23
CA SER A 21 7.68 -25.44 -14.53
C SER A 21 6.45 -26.02 -15.24
N GLY A 22 6.65 -26.95 -16.18
CA GLY A 22 5.56 -27.63 -16.88
C GLY A 22 4.74 -28.60 -16.00
N TRP A 23 5.31 -29.15 -14.93
CA TRP A 23 4.54 -29.91 -13.94
C TRP A 23 3.59 -28.99 -13.17
N LEU A 24 4.08 -27.83 -12.73
CA LEU A 24 3.30 -26.85 -11.98
C LEU A 24 2.12 -26.33 -12.83
N GLU A 25 2.36 -25.95 -14.08
CA GLU A 25 1.32 -25.46 -14.99
C GLU A 25 0.24 -26.52 -15.26
N LYS A 26 0.64 -27.78 -15.50
CA LYS A 26 -0.30 -28.89 -15.69
C LYS A 26 -1.09 -29.20 -14.42
N PHE A 27 -0.45 -29.13 -13.26
CA PHE A 27 -1.09 -29.30 -11.96
C PHE A 27 -2.12 -28.20 -11.70
N GLU A 28 -1.74 -26.94 -11.95
CA GLU A 28 -2.63 -25.79 -11.83
C GLU A 28 -3.85 -25.92 -12.76
N ARG A 29 -3.64 -26.25 -14.04
CA ARG A 29 -4.71 -26.47 -15.01
C ARG A 29 -5.64 -27.64 -14.64
N ARG A 30 -5.08 -28.78 -14.21
CA ARG A 30 -5.87 -29.97 -13.82
C ARG A 30 -6.76 -29.70 -12.61
N HIS A 31 -6.31 -28.84 -11.71
CA HIS A 31 -7.02 -28.51 -10.48
C HIS A 31 -7.75 -27.16 -10.54
N GLY A 32 -7.83 -26.52 -11.72
CA GLY A 32 -8.53 -25.25 -11.93
C GLY A 32 -7.95 -24.08 -11.13
N ILE A 33 -6.66 -24.13 -10.81
CA ILE A 33 -5.96 -23.10 -10.04
C ILE A 33 -5.50 -22.03 -11.05
N VAL A 34 -6.14 -20.85 -11.01
CA VAL A 34 -5.72 -19.70 -11.83
C VAL A 34 -5.09 -18.65 -10.91
N ALA A 35 -3.87 -18.25 -11.22
CA ALA A 35 -3.22 -17.10 -10.60
C ALA A 35 -3.82 -15.83 -11.20
N LYS A 36 -4.73 -15.16 -10.48
CA LYS A 36 -5.20 -13.82 -10.82
C LYS A 36 -4.56 -12.82 -9.86
N VAL A 37 -3.81 -11.87 -10.41
CA VAL A 37 -3.43 -10.65 -9.70
C VAL A 37 -4.64 -9.71 -9.80
N ILE A 38 -5.28 -9.42 -8.67
CA ILE A 38 -6.29 -8.37 -8.61
C ILE A 38 -5.52 -7.08 -8.33
N SER A 39 -5.17 -6.36 -9.40
CA SER A 39 -4.70 -4.98 -9.28
C SER A 39 -5.90 -4.09 -8.98
N GLY A 40 -5.74 -3.15 -8.05
CA GLY A 40 -6.76 -2.15 -7.74
C GLY A 40 -7.02 -1.25 -8.95
N GLU A 41 -8.29 -0.84 -9.12
CA GLU A 41 -8.86 0.09 -10.11
C GLU A 41 -7.81 0.86 -10.96
N SER A 42 -7.59 0.46 -12.21
CA SER A 42 -7.12 1.41 -13.22
C SER A 42 -8.33 2.27 -13.59
N LYS A 43 -8.29 3.55 -13.25
CA LYS A 43 -9.06 4.51 -14.04
C LYS A 43 -8.22 4.73 -15.28
N ASP A 44 -8.69 4.24 -16.41
CA ASP A 44 -8.10 4.52 -17.71
C ASP A 44 -8.23 6.03 -17.97
N VAL A 45 -7.18 6.77 -17.63
CA VAL A 45 -6.97 8.14 -18.11
C VAL A 45 -6.27 7.99 -19.46
N GLU A 46 -6.63 8.79 -20.46
CA GLU A 46 -5.94 8.77 -21.75
C GLU A 46 -4.43 8.98 -21.53
N ASP A 47 -3.63 7.94 -21.83
CA ASP A 47 -2.21 7.84 -21.47
C ASP A 47 -1.37 9.02 -22.00
N ASN A 48 -1.76 9.61 -23.14
CA ASN A 48 -0.99 10.64 -23.82
C ASN A 48 -0.88 11.96 -23.03
N ASP A 49 -1.94 12.38 -22.33
CA ASP A 49 -1.92 13.62 -21.54
C ASP A 49 -1.11 13.46 -20.25
N SER A 50 -1.18 12.27 -19.64
CA SER A 50 -0.43 11.92 -18.45
C SER A 50 1.07 11.85 -18.74
N GLU A 51 1.44 11.27 -19.88
CA GLU A 51 2.84 11.12 -20.29
C GLU A 51 3.47 12.47 -20.65
N ASN A 52 2.75 13.35 -21.34
CA ASN A 52 3.19 14.73 -21.59
C ASN A 52 3.37 15.52 -20.29
N TRP A 53 2.45 15.39 -19.33
CA TRP A 53 2.59 16.06 -18.03
C TRP A 53 3.86 15.63 -17.29
N ILE A 54 4.14 14.32 -17.25
CA ILE A 54 5.32 13.75 -16.59
C ILE A 54 6.61 14.22 -17.28
N THR A 55 6.67 14.08 -18.61
CA THR A 55 7.90 14.31 -19.38
C THR A 55 8.21 15.80 -19.53
N GLU A 56 7.22 16.64 -19.76
CA GLU A 56 7.46 18.06 -20.01
C GLU A 56 7.36 18.91 -18.76
N THR A 57 6.32 18.73 -17.95
CA THR A 57 6.02 19.67 -16.86
C THR A 57 6.69 19.25 -15.57
N LEU A 58 6.46 18.02 -15.13
CA LEU A 58 7.06 17.50 -13.90
C LEU A 58 8.59 17.48 -14.00
N SER A 59 9.15 17.02 -15.13
CA SER A 59 10.59 17.05 -15.36
C SER A 59 11.18 18.46 -15.26
N LYS A 60 10.53 19.49 -15.82
CA LYS A 60 10.99 20.89 -15.71
C LYS A 60 10.98 21.37 -14.26
N ILE A 61 9.91 21.10 -13.51
CA ILE A 61 9.80 21.49 -12.09
C ILE A 61 10.89 20.82 -11.26
N LEU A 62 11.12 19.52 -11.46
CA LEU A 62 12.07 18.75 -10.66
C LEU A 62 13.54 19.13 -10.94
N LYS A 63 13.86 19.66 -12.13
CA LYS A 63 15.22 20.13 -12.48
C LYS A 63 15.73 21.25 -11.57
N ASP A 64 14.83 22.05 -11.00
CA ASP A 64 15.20 23.14 -10.07
C ASP A 64 15.59 22.64 -8.67
N TYR A 65 15.45 21.34 -8.41
CA TYR A 65 15.71 20.72 -7.11
C TYR A 65 16.84 19.70 -7.20
N LYS A 66 17.69 19.68 -6.17
CA LYS A 66 18.67 18.60 -6.00
C LYS A 66 17.94 17.28 -5.75
N PRO A 67 18.47 16.12 -6.17
CA PRO A 67 17.87 14.80 -5.90
C PRO A 67 17.56 14.56 -4.41
N GLU A 68 18.39 15.07 -3.51
CA GLU A 68 18.18 14.98 -2.07
C GLU A 68 16.92 15.73 -1.59
N ASN A 69 16.45 16.71 -2.35
CA ASN A 69 15.30 17.58 -2.07
C ASN A 69 14.05 17.19 -2.85
N ILE A 70 14.11 16.15 -3.68
CA ILE A 70 12.95 15.60 -4.37
C ILE A 70 12.42 14.45 -3.52
N PHE A 71 11.19 14.55 -3.06
CA PHE A 71 10.54 13.52 -2.24
C PHE A 71 9.36 12.92 -2.98
N ASN A 72 9.22 11.61 -2.86
CA ASN A 72 7.99 10.90 -3.20
C ASN A 72 7.30 10.48 -1.90
N ALA A 73 5.99 10.66 -1.81
CA ALA A 73 5.18 10.13 -0.72
C ALA A 73 3.90 9.46 -1.25
N ASP A 74 3.52 8.34 -0.67
CA ASP A 74 2.37 7.58 -1.12
C ASP A 74 1.53 7.05 0.05
N GLU A 75 0.22 7.01 -0.19
CA GLU A 75 -0.78 6.51 0.73
C GLU A 75 -1.03 5.02 0.49
N THR A 76 -0.86 4.19 1.52
CA THR A 76 -1.17 2.76 1.45
C THR A 76 -2.17 2.34 2.53
N ALA A 77 -3.07 1.42 2.18
CA ALA A 77 -4.01 0.82 3.12
C ALA A 77 -3.42 -0.45 3.74
N LEU A 78 -3.16 -0.42 5.04
CA LEU A 78 -2.66 -1.56 5.81
C LEU A 78 -3.82 -2.34 6.45
N PHE A 79 -4.03 -3.56 5.99
CA PHE A 79 -5.06 -4.47 6.52
C PHE A 79 -4.46 -5.46 7.51
N PHE A 80 -4.33 -5.05 8.77
CA PHE A 80 -3.64 -5.83 9.80
C PHE A 80 -4.49 -6.93 10.46
N GLN A 81 -5.82 -6.91 10.28
CA GLN A 81 -6.73 -7.96 10.79
C GLN A 81 -7.30 -8.86 9.69
N CYS A 82 -6.82 -8.73 8.46
CA CYS A 82 -7.23 -9.64 7.40
C CYS A 82 -6.63 -11.02 7.65
N LEU A 83 -7.48 -12.01 7.91
CA LEU A 83 -7.06 -13.41 7.85
C LEU A 83 -6.69 -13.72 6.39
N PRO A 84 -5.71 -14.61 6.15
CA PRO A 84 -5.40 -15.04 4.79
C PRO A 84 -6.66 -15.51 4.07
N GLN A 85 -6.88 -14.98 2.87
CA GLN A 85 -8.11 -15.22 2.08
C GLN A 85 -8.28 -16.70 1.68
N LYS A 86 -7.20 -17.48 1.78
CA LYS A 86 -7.16 -18.93 1.50
C LYS A 86 -6.64 -19.67 2.73
N THR A 87 -7.47 -20.53 3.31
CA THR A 87 -7.06 -21.55 4.29
C THR A 87 -6.99 -22.89 3.57
N LEU A 88 -5.91 -23.65 3.75
CA LEU A 88 -5.82 -25.03 3.26
C LEU A 88 -6.86 -25.88 4.02
N LYS A 89 -7.85 -26.44 3.31
CA LYS A 89 -8.89 -27.29 3.90
C LYS A 89 -8.81 -28.71 3.35
N PHE A 90 -9.02 -29.69 4.23
CA PHE A 90 -9.28 -31.08 3.83
C PHE A 90 -10.69 -31.21 3.23
N LYS A 91 -10.82 -32.02 2.17
CA LYS A 91 -11.99 -32.18 1.26
C LYS A 91 -13.35 -32.45 1.94
N LYS A 92 -13.40 -32.70 3.25
CA LYS A 92 -14.62 -33.10 4.00
C LYS A 92 -14.97 -32.23 5.22
N LYS A 93 -14.23 -31.15 5.52
CA LYS A 93 -14.61 -30.23 6.61
C LYS A 93 -15.30 -28.99 6.05
N LYS A 94 -16.57 -28.77 6.44
CA LYS A 94 -17.24 -27.48 6.24
C LYS A 94 -16.49 -26.44 7.08
N CYS A 95 -16.10 -25.31 6.49
CA CYS A 95 -15.78 -24.14 7.32
C CYS A 95 -16.63 -22.98 6.87
N PHE A 96 -17.32 -22.40 7.84
CA PHE A 96 -18.04 -21.17 7.72
C PHE A 96 -17.01 -20.04 7.52
N GLY A 97 -17.13 -19.31 6.42
CA GLY A 97 -16.32 -18.12 6.20
C GLY A 97 -16.77 -17.04 7.19
N GLY A 98 -15.88 -16.64 8.10
CA GLY A 98 -16.11 -15.43 8.90
C GLY A 98 -16.02 -14.19 8.00
N LYS A 99 -16.82 -13.15 8.31
CA LYS A 99 -16.69 -11.84 7.67
C LYS A 99 -15.28 -11.33 7.94
N GLN A 100 -14.46 -11.19 6.89
CA GLN A 100 -13.10 -10.66 7.04
C GLN A 100 -13.15 -9.32 7.75
N SER A 101 -12.30 -9.18 8.76
CA SER A 101 -12.19 -7.95 9.52
C SER A 101 -11.61 -6.88 8.59
N LYS A 102 -12.48 -6.03 8.02
CA LYS A 102 -12.08 -4.89 7.15
C LYS A 102 -11.42 -3.76 7.94
N VAL A 103 -10.83 -4.04 9.11
CA VAL A 103 -10.12 -3.02 9.87
C VAL A 103 -8.84 -2.70 9.14
N ARG A 104 -8.80 -1.50 8.56
CA ARG A 104 -7.64 -0.93 7.89
C ARG A 104 -7.07 0.23 8.70
N LEU A 105 -5.76 0.41 8.57
CA LEU A 105 -5.09 1.68 8.81
C LEU A 105 -4.73 2.28 7.46
N THR A 106 -4.75 3.59 7.35
CA THR A 106 -4.10 4.28 6.24
C THR A 106 -2.71 4.68 6.72
N VAL A 107 -1.69 4.48 5.89
CA VAL A 107 -0.31 4.85 6.19
C VAL A 107 0.20 5.71 5.05
N MET A 108 0.72 6.90 5.36
CA MET A 108 1.45 7.74 4.43
C MET A 108 2.95 7.55 4.68
N LEU A 109 3.66 7.14 3.64
CA LEU A 109 5.10 6.89 3.66
C LEU A 109 5.76 7.78 2.61
N GLY A 110 7.00 8.19 2.84
CA GLY A 110 7.75 8.91 1.82
C GLY A 110 9.25 8.88 2.03
N ALA A 111 9.99 9.13 0.96
CA ALA A 111 11.44 9.18 0.96
C ALA A 111 11.94 10.13 -0.13
N ASN A 112 13.17 10.62 0.01
CA ASN A 112 13.81 11.40 -1.04
C ASN A 112 14.28 10.51 -2.21
N MET A 113 14.55 11.13 -3.35
CA MET A 113 14.94 10.45 -4.59
C MET A 113 16.22 9.62 -4.44
N THR A 114 17.11 10.03 -3.53
CA THR A 114 18.35 9.28 -3.23
C THR A 114 18.14 8.11 -2.27
N GLY A 115 16.99 8.05 -1.57
CA GLY A 115 16.65 7.03 -0.59
C GLY A 115 17.29 7.20 0.80
N HIS A 116 18.20 8.16 0.99
CA HIS A 116 18.90 8.38 2.26
C HIS A 116 18.00 8.98 3.34
N GLN A 117 17.04 9.83 2.97
CA GLN A 117 16.15 10.49 3.90
C GLN A 117 14.73 9.94 3.76
N LYS A 118 14.23 9.34 4.84
CA LYS A 118 12.84 8.85 4.93
C LYS A 118 12.01 9.85 5.74
N LEU A 119 10.79 10.11 5.27
CA LEU A 119 9.82 10.92 6.02
C LEU A 119 9.28 10.11 7.19
N LYS A 120 8.97 10.80 8.30
CA LYS A 120 8.30 10.18 9.43
C LYS A 120 6.93 9.65 8.98
N PRO A 121 6.63 8.34 9.14
CA PRO A 121 5.35 7.79 8.72
C PRO A 121 4.18 8.44 9.45
N LEU A 122 3.09 8.69 8.72
CA LEU A 122 1.80 9.08 9.31
C LEU A 122 0.85 7.88 9.23
N VAL A 123 0.28 7.50 10.38
CA VAL A 123 -0.69 6.43 10.51
C VAL A 123 -2.05 7.04 10.86
N ILE A 124 -3.07 6.68 10.09
CA ILE A 124 -4.45 7.10 10.33
C ILE A 124 -5.29 5.89 10.72
N GLY A 125 -5.80 5.90 11.95
CA GLY A 125 -6.66 4.85 12.48
C GLY A 125 -8.06 5.35 12.86
N ARG A 126 -8.92 4.42 13.28
CA ARG A 126 -10.30 4.78 13.68
C ARG A 126 -10.43 5.27 15.12
N SER A 127 -9.56 4.80 16.01
CA SER A 127 -9.64 5.10 17.43
C SER A 127 -8.78 6.32 17.75
N LYS A 128 -9.25 7.22 18.61
CA LYS A 128 -8.41 8.30 19.15
C LYS A 128 -7.20 7.73 19.91
N ASN A 129 -7.44 6.70 20.73
CA ASN A 129 -6.43 6.04 21.56
C ASN A 129 -6.48 4.53 21.29
N PRO A 130 -5.70 4.04 20.30
CA PRO A 130 -5.56 2.60 20.08
C PRO A 130 -5.06 1.90 21.34
N ARG A 131 -5.63 0.74 21.68
CA ARG A 131 -5.19 -0.05 22.85
C ARG A 131 -3.71 -0.44 22.76
N CYS A 132 -3.18 -0.64 21.56
CA CYS A 132 -1.76 -0.93 21.33
C CYS A 132 -0.82 0.21 21.67
N PHE A 133 -1.31 1.45 21.86
CA PHE A 133 -0.49 2.59 22.30
C PHE A 133 -0.53 2.79 23.81
N LYS A 134 -1.27 1.96 24.56
CA LYS A 134 -1.34 2.08 26.02
C LYS A 134 0.04 1.82 26.63
N GLY A 135 0.59 2.83 27.30
CA GLY A 135 1.92 2.76 27.92
C GLY A 135 3.08 3.16 27.01
N ALA A 136 2.83 3.51 25.74
CA ALA A 136 3.87 4.06 24.86
C ALA A 136 4.18 5.50 25.28
N LYS A 137 5.45 5.79 25.61
CA LYS A 137 5.92 7.13 26.00
C LYS A 137 6.16 8.04 24.79
N SER A 138 6.61 7.45 23.68
CA SER A 138 6.84 8.12 22.41
C SER A 138 6.52 7.17 21.27
N LEU A 139 6.11 7.73 20.12
CA LEU A 139 5.88 6.99 18.89
C LEU A 139 6.81 7.53 17.80
N GLU A 140 7.48 6.60 17.12
CA GLU A 140 8.30 6.89 15.93
C GLU A 140 7.45 7.24 14.70
N VAL A 141 6.14 7.09 14.82
CA VAL A 141 5.15 7.47 13.80
C VAL A 141 4.31 8.62 14.31
N ASP A 142 3.80 9.41 13.38
CA ASP A 142 2.70 10.32 13.66
C ASP A 142 1.38 9.57 13.56
N TYR A 143 0.42 9.93 14.40
CA TYR A 143 -0.89 9.30 14.43
C TYR A 143 -2.01 10.32 14.33
N ASP A 144 -2.95 10.08 13.43
CA ASP A 144 -4.20 10.83 13.36
C ASP A 144 -5.40 9.87 13.36
N LEU A 145 -6.59 10.41 13.65
CA LEU A 145 -7.82 9.65 13.75
C LEU A 145 -8.81 10.06 12.66
N ASN A 146 -9.40 9.06 12.03
CA ASN A 146 -10.55 9.22 11.15
C ASN A 146 -11.47 8.01 11.31
N LYS A 147 -12.78 8.23 11.51
CA LYS A 147 -13.78 7.16 11.61
C LYS A 147 -13.71 6.14 10.45
N LYS A 148 -13.31 6.60 9.25
CA LYS A 148 -13.17 5.77 8.04
C LYS A 148 -11.76 5.20 7.82
N SER A 149 -10.78 5.57 8.66
CA SER A 149 -9.33 5.35 8.42
C SER A 149 -8.96 5.72 6.99
N LEU A 150 -9.08 7.00 6.66
CA LEU A 150 -8.76 7.53 5.33
C LEU A 150 -8.06 8.86 5.49
N MET A 151 -7.22 9.21 4.51
CA MET A 151 -6.73 10.56 4.36
C MET A 151 -7.89 11.53 4.12
N THR A 152 -7.80 12.71 4.72
CA THR A 152 -8.72 13.84 4.46
C THR A 152 -7.89 15.07 4.14
N SER A 153 -8.49 16.10 3.56
CA SER A 153 -7.80 17.38 3.31
C SER A 153 -7.20 17.95 4.59
N GLU A 154 -7.97 17.97 5.69
CA GLU A 154 -7.51 18.49 6.98
C GLU A 154 -6.29 17.74 7.53
N ILE A 155 -6.29 16.40 7.44
CA ILE A 155 -5.15 15.58 7.91
C ILE A 155 -3.95 15.79 6.99
N CYS A 156 -4.17 15.86 5.67
CA CYS A 156 -3.14 16.12 4.68
C CYS A 156 -2.48 17.50 4.91
N GLU A 157 -3.27 18.56 5.08
CA GLU A 157 -2.78 19.90 5.36
C GLU A 157 -1.93 19.94 6.64
N LYS A 158 -2.42 19.33 7.72
CA LYS A 158 -1.66 19.21 8.98
C LYS A 158 -0.33 18.48 8.77
N TRP A 159 -0.34 17.39 7.99
CA TRP A 159 0.86 16.62 7.67
C TRP A 159 1.86 17.43 6.86
N VAL A 160 1.43 18.10 5.79
CA VAL A 160 2.29 18.96 4.95
C VAL A 160 2.86 20.11 5.78
N GLN A 161 2.04 20.78 6.60
CA GLN A 161 2.51 21.84 7.49
C GLN A 161 3.57 21.33 8.48
N LYS A 162 3.37 20.13 9.04
CA LYS A 162 4.32 19.52 9.96
C LYS A 162 5.64 19.15 9.26
N LEU A 163 5.58 18.64 8.03
CA LEU A 163 6.74 18.39 7.19
C LEU A 163 7.49 19.68 6.84
N ASN A 164 6.76 20.76 6.56
CA ASN A 164 7.35 22.03 6.14
C ASN A 164 8.13 22.73 7.27
N LYS A 165 7.73 22.57 8.53
CA LYS A 165 8.39 23.20 9.70
C LYS A 165 9.91 22.98 9.75
N PRO A 166 10.44 21.73 9.76
CA PRO A 166 11.88 21.51 9.77
C PRO A 166 12.55 22.01 8.49
N MET A 167 11.90 21.87 7.32
CA MET A 167 12.46 22.32 6.04
C MET A 167 12.66 23.85 6.02
N VAL A 168 11.70 24.61 6.56
CA VAL A 168 11.83 26.07 6.72
C VAL A 168 12.94 26.43 7.70
N ALA A 169 13.06 25.70 8.82
CA ALA A 169 14.14 25.92 9.79
C ALA A 169 15.53 25.66 9.18
N GLU A 170 15.62 24.74 8.23
CA GLU A 170 16.84 24.43 7.46
C GLU A 170 17.06 25.35 6.25
N CYS A 171 16.20 26.36 6.03
CA CYS A 171 16.20 27.18 4.80
C CYS A 171 16.16 26.33 3.51
N ARG A 172 15.50 25.17 3.57
CA ARG A 172 15.52 24.14 2.54
C ARG A 172 14.20 24.11 1.80
N LYS A 173 14.27 24.22 0.46
CA LYS A 173 13.13 24.00 -0.43
C LYS A 173 13.15 22.57 -0.95
N ILE A 174 12.00 21.91 -0.89
CA ILE A 174 11.81 20.54 -1.39
C ILE A 174 10.71 20.49 -2.44
N ALA A 175 10.84 19.59 -3.39
CA ALA A 175 9.76 19.19 -4.28
C ALA A 175 9.13 17.91 -3.70
N LEU A 176 7.84 17.96 -3.37
CA LEU A 176 7.10 16.81 -2.86
C LEU A 176 6.11 16.34 -3.92
N VAL A 177 6.38 15.18 -4.49
CA VAL A 177 5.43 14.44 -5.33
C VAL A 177 4.69 13.47 -4.42
N PHE A 178 3.36 13.54 -4.39
CA PHE A 178 2.60 12.63 -3.55
C PHE A 178 1.25 12.28 -4.13
N PHE A 179 0.82 11.05 -3.85
CA PHE A 179 -0.48 10.55 -4.24
C PHE A 179 -1.32 10.25 -3.00
N ILE A 180 -2.57 10.71 -3.03
CA ILE A 180 -3.56 10.48 -1.96
C ILE A 180 -4.70 9.73 -2.58
N ILE A 181 -5.13 8.66 -1.92
CA ILE A 181 -6.30 7.90 -2.34
C ILE A 181 -7.52 8.68 -1.86
N VAL A 182 -7.90 9.71 -2.61
CA VAL A 182 -9.14 10.46 -2.34
C VAL A 182 -10.31 9.56 -2.74
N PRO A 183 -11.20 9.17 -1.81
CA PRO A 183 -12.40 8.44 -2.19
C PRO A 183 -13.19 9.30 -3.19
N PRO A 184 -13.79 8.70 -4.25
CA PRO A 184 -14.50 9.45 -5.27
C PRO A 184 -15.51 10.39 -4.61
N ILE A 185 -15.39 11.69 -4.92
CA ILE A 185 -16.38 12.70 -4.55
C ILE A 185 -17.70 12.20 -5.12
N GLN A 186 -18.61 11.79 -4.23
CA GLN A 186 -20.00 11.57 -4.60
C GLN A 186 -20.53 12.95 -4.99
N ARG A 187 -20.40 13.32 -6.26
CA ARG A 187 -21.10 14.48 -6.81
C ARG A 187 -22.57 14.19 -6.57
N LYS A 188 -23.18 14.87 -5.60
CA LYS A 188 -24.63 14.92 -5.50
C LYS A 188 -25.08 15.56 -6.81
N SER A 189 -25.64 14.75 -7.69
CA SER A 189 -26.43 15.23 -8.80
C SER A 189 -27.63 15.96 -8.18
N THR A 190 -27.54 17.27 -8.09
CA THR A 190 -28.71 18.14 -7.99
C THR A 190 -29.47 17.97 -9.30
N GLN A 191 -30.48 17.10 -9.29
CA GLN A 191 -31.58 17.19 -10.23
C GLN A 191 -32.48 18.32 -9.73
N ASN A 192 -32.55 19.40 -10.51
CA ASN A 192 -33.71 20.29 -10.57
C ASN A 192 -34.39 20.06 -11.91
#